data_AF-A0A0Q6YVW9-F1
#
_entry.id   AF-A0A0Q6YVW9-F1
#
_cell.length_a   1.000
_cell.length_b   1.000
_cell.length_c   1.000
_cell.angle_alpha   90.00
_cell.angle_beta   90.00
_cell.angle_gamma   90.00
#
_symmetry.space_group_name_H-M   'P 1'
#
loop_
_entity.id
_entity.type
_entity.pdbx_description
1 polymer ?
#
loop_
_entity_poly.entity_id
_entity_poly.type
_entity_poly.pdbx_seq_one_letter_code
_entity_poly.pdbx_strand_id
1 'polypeptide(L)'
;MDLGMTDADYARIMEEANASALEHDRQQRQKREEALAYVATIVGARKLKHINEFIDDCDYTCEFEIADSHAGNRQDEPGTAFRYIYLDQYSNGGMSGDDFAGWVWIPLPKGKYLKFHYS
;
A
#
# COMPACT_ATOMS: atom_id res chain seq x y z
N MET A 1 23.49 38.73 -10.70
CA MET A 1 22.17 38.98 -10.10
C MET A 1 21.59 37.62 -9.78
N ASP A 2 21.51 37.30 -8.50
CA ASP A 2 20.85 36.09 -8.03
C ASP A 2 19.33 36.33 -8.18
N LEU A 3 18.71 35.68 -9.17
CA LEU A 3 17.26 35.68 -9.34
C LEU A 3 16.69 34.64 -8.38
N GLY A 4 16.70 34.97 -7.09
CA GLY A 4 16.02 34.17 -6.08
C GLY A 4 14.52 34.14 -6.36
N MET A 5 13.89 32.96 -6.24
CA MET A 5 12.44 32.79 -6.35
C MET A 5 11.71 33.82 -5.50
N THR A 6 10.67 34.44 -6.06
CA THR A 6 9.83 35.38 -5.33
C THR A 6 8.83 34.65 -4.43
N ASP A 7 8.30 35.31 -3.40
CA ASP A 7 7.25 34.75 -2.54
C ASP A 7 6.03 34.27 -3.34
N ALA A 8 5.72 34.93 -4.46
CA ALA A 8 4.66 34.51 -5.37
C ALA A 8 5.01 33.22 -6.14
N ASP A 9 6.28 33.04 -6.52
CA ASP A 9 6.77 31.80 -7.12
C ASP A 9 6.72 30.65 -6.11
N TYR A 10 7.07 30.89 -4.85
CA TYR A 10 6.92 29.92 -3.77
C TYR A 10 5.46 29.52 -3.56
N ALA A 11 4.56 30.49 -3.47
CA ALA A 11 3.13 30.22 -3.27
C ALA A 11 2.54 29.35 -4.39
N ARG A 12 2.89 29.65 -5.65
CA ARG A 12 2.43 28.87 -6.80
C ARG A 12 2.97 27.44 -6.79
N ILE A 13 4.26 27.25 -6.49
CA ILE A 13 4.85 25.91 -6.40
C ILE A 13 4.20 25.09 -5.28
N MET A 14 3.91 25.72 -4.13
CA MET A 14 3.22 25.05 -3.04
C MET A 14 1.77 24.68 -3.40
N GLU A 15 1.07 25.54 -4.13
CA GLU A 15 -0.29 25.25 -4.62
C GLU A 15 -0.30 24.10 -5.62
N GLU A 16 0.61 24.10 -6.60
CA GLU A 16 0.78 23.03 -7.58
C GLU A 16 1.16 21.70 -6.90
N ALA A 17 2.08 21.75 -5.93
CA ALA A 17 2.47 20.58 -5.14
C ALA A 17 1.30 20.03 -4.31
N ASN A 18 0.49 20.90 -3.68
CA ASN A 18 -0.67 20.50 -2.92
C ASN A 18 -1.76 19.88 -3.82
N ALA A 19 -2.03 20.48 -4.98
CA ALA A 19 -2.97 19.92 -5.95
C ALA A 19 -2.51 18.54 -6.45
N SER A 20 -1.22 18.39 -6.74
CA SER A 20 -0.64 17.10 -7.13
C SER A 20 -0.73 16.05 -6.02
N ALA A 21 -0.51 16.45 -4.77
CA ALA A 21 -0.62 15.54 -3.62
C ALA A 21 -2.06 15.06 -3.42
N LEU A 22 -3.04 15.96 -3.50
CA LEU A 22 -4.47 15.62 -3.39
C LEU A 22 -4.92 14.65 -4.49
N GLU A 23 -4.47 14.86 -5.72
CA GLU A 23 -4.80 13.96 -6.84
C GLU A 23 -4.13 12.59 -6.66
N HIS A 24 -2.89 12.56 -6.21
CA HIS A 24 -2.21 11.30 -5.87
C HIS A 24 -2.96 10.52 -4.78
N ASP A 25 -3.35 11.18 -3.69
CA ASP A 25 -4.09 10.56 -2.59
C ASP A 25 -5.44 10.01 -3.05
N ARG A 26 -6.12 10.74 -3.94
CA ARG A 26 -7.37 10.29 -4.55
C ARG A 26 -7.18 9.02 -5.37
N GLN A 27 -6.13 8.98 -6.19
CA GLN A 27 -5.81 7.81 -7.02
C GLN A 27 -5.44 6.59 -6.17
N GLN A 28 -4.66 6.77 -5.10
CA GLN A 28 -4.31 5.67 -4.18
C GLN A 28 -5.55 5.13 -3.45
N ARG A 29 -6.45 6.02 -3.02
CA ARG A 29 -7.72 5.61 -2.41
C ARG A 29 -8.59 4.82 -3.39
N GLN A 30 -8.71 5.30 -4.63
CA GLN A 30 -9.48 4.60 -5.67
C GLN A 30 -8.92 3.20 -5.93
N LYS A 31 -7.60 3.05 -6.08
CA LYS A 31 -6.97 1.73 -6.26
C LYS A 31 -7.25 0.79 -5.09
N ARG A 32 -7.17 1.29 -3.85
CA ARG A 32 -7.50 0.52 -2.64
C ARG A 32 -8.96 0.05 -2.68
N GLU A 33 -9.89 0.96 -2.95
CA GLU A 33 -11.32 0.65 -2.99
C GLU A 33 -11.65 -0.38 -4.09
N GLU A 34 -11.12 -0.21 -5.30
CA GLU A 34 -11.33 -1.14 -6.41
C GLU A 34 -10.77 -2.53 -6.11
N ALA A 35 -9.55 -2.62 -5.57
CA ALA A 35 -8.93 -3.89 -5.21
C ALA A 35 -9.71 -4.61 -4.10
N LEU A 36 -10.10 -3.89 -3.03
CA LEU A 36 -10.86 -4.48 -1.92
C LEU A 36 -12.29 -4.85 -2.33
N ALA A 37 -12.93 -4.07 -3.20
CA ALA A 37 -14.22 -4.43 -3.78
C ALA A 37 -14.12 -5.74 -4.57
N TYR A 38 -13.10 -5.90 -5.41
CA TYR A 38 -12.85 -7.15 -6.12
C TYR A 38 -12.61 -8.32 -5.15
N VAL A 39 -11.75 -8.13 -4.14
CA VAL A 39 -11.47 -9.17 -3.12
C VAL A 39 -12.76 -9.62 -2.45
N ALA A 40 -13.64 -8.68 -2.07
CA ALA A 40 -14.93 -8.98 -1.44
C ALA A 40 -15.84 -9.87 -2.31
N THR A 41 -15.70 -9.83 -3.63
CA THR A 41 -16.50 -10.69 -4.53
C THR A 41 -15.98 -12.14 -4.60
N ILE A 42 -14.71 -12.38 -4.27
CA ILE A 42 -14.08 -13.69 -4.47
C ILE A 42 -13.69 -14.39 -3.17
N VAL A 43 -13.70 -13.71 -2.03
CA VAL A 43 -13.40 -14.32 -0.72
C VAL A 43 -14.64 -14.30 0.19
N GLY A 44 -14.70 -15.26 1.12
CA GLY A 44 -15.74 -15.25 2.15
C GLY A 44 -15.55 -14.14 3.18
N ALA A 45 -16.63 -13.72 3.83
CA ALA A 45 -16.65 -12.59 4.77
C ALA A 45 -15.58 -12.66 5.87
N ARG A 46 -15.30 -13.85 6.42
CA ARG A 46 -14.24 -14.04 7.43
C ARG A 46 -12.86 -13.69 6.88
N LYS A 47 -12.56 -14.07 5.64
CA LYS A 47 -11.27 -13.79 5.00
C LYS A 47 -11.15 -12.32 4.64
N LEU A 48 -12.22 -11.71 4.13
CA LEU A 48 -12.25 -10.27 3.88
C LEU A 48 -12.00 -9.47 5.16
N LYS A 49 -12.66 -9.85 6.26
CA LYS A 49 -12.46 -9.21 7.57
C LYS A 49 -10.99 -9.24 8.00
N HIS A 50 -10.37 -10.42 7.98
CA HIS A 50 -8.98 -10.55 8.41
C HIS A 50 -8.00 -9.84 7.46
N ILE A 51 -8.33 -9.72 6.16
CA ILE A 51 -7.53 -8.93 5.20
C ILE A 51 -7.58 -7.45 5.59
N ASN A 52 -8.76 -6.91 5.90
CA ASN A 52 -8.89 -5.52 6.31
C ASN A 52 -8.17 -5.26 7.65
N GLU A 53 -8.35 -6.15 8.64
CA GLU A 53 -7.63 -6.05 9.93
C GLU A 53 -6.11 -6.05 9.70
N PHE A 54 -5.58 -6.93 8.84
CA PHE A 54 -4.16 -6.97 8.53
C PHE A 54 -3.66 -5.69 7.85
N ILE A 55 -4.44 -5.11 6.93
CA ILE A 55 -4.11 -3.84 6.27
C ILE A 55 -4.13 -2.68 7.26
N ASP A 56 -5.09 -2.68 8.19
CA ASP A 56 -5.22 -1.64 9.22
C ASP A 56 -4.13 -1.75 10.31
N ASP A 57 -3.60 -2.96 10.54
CA ASP A 57 -2.43 -3.21 11.40
C ASP A 57 -1.10 -2.82 10.72
N CYS A 58 -1.09 -2.57 9.40
CA CYS A 58 0.06 -2.01 8.69
C CYS A 58 -0.02 -0.48 8.74
N ASP A 59 1.06 0.20 9.14
CA ASP A 59 1.09 1.67 9.35
C ASP A 59 0.57 2.49 8.15
N TYR A 60 1.39 2.68 7.12
CA TYR A 60 0.96 3.33 5.88
C TYR A 60 0.91 2.30 4.75
N THR A 61 -0.23 2.22 4.04
CA THR A 61 -0.38 1.30 2.90
C THR A 61 -0.80 2.01 1.62
N CYS A 62 -0.22 1.60 0.50
CA CYS A 62 -0.49 2.17 -0.82
C CYS A 62 -0.28 1.15 -1.96
N GLU A 63 -0.49 1.60 -3.20
CA GLU A 63 -0.19 0.83 -4.41
C GLU A 63 -0.91 -0.54 -4.48
N PHE A 64 -2.20 -0.54 -4.12
CA PHE A 64 -3.05 -1.73 -4.18
C PHE A 64 -3.26 -2.23 -5.61
N GLU A 65 -3.11 -3.55 -5.79
CA GLU A 65 -3.23 -4.22 -7.09
C GLU A 65 -3.71 -5.68 -6.92
N ILE A 66 -4.43 -6.21 -7.92
CA ILE A 66 -4.69 -7.65 -8.04
C ILE A 66 -3.65 -8.27 -8.96
N ALA A 67 -2.69 -8.99 -8.39
CA ALA A 67 -1.58 -9.58 -9.13
C ALA A 67 -1.82 -11.06 -9.50
N ASP A 68 -1.17 -11.49 -10.57
CA ASP A 68 -1.13 -12.89 -11.06
C ASP A 68 0.01 -13.73 -10.46
N SER A 69 0.97 -13.06 -9.82
CA SER A 69 2.13 -13.67 -9.20
C SER A 69 2.52 -12.90 -7.95
N HIS A 70 3.41 -13.50 -7.14
CA HIS A 70 4.00 -12.85 -5.98
C HIS A 70 5.53 -12.79 -6.13
N ALA A 71 6.16 -11.94 -5.32
CA ALA A 71 7.58 -11.95 -5.08
C ALA A 71 7.84 -12.12 -3.57
N GLY A 72 9.10 -12.08 -3.16
CA GLY A 72 9.48 -12.20 -1.76
C GLY A 72 9.32 -13.61 -1.19
N ASN A 73 9.51 -13.71 0.12
CA ASN A 73 9.48 -14.96 0.85
C ASN A 73 8.13 -15.18 1.51
N ARG A 74 7.72 -16.44 1.62
CA ARG A 74 6.51 -16.78 2.36
C ARG A 74 6.72 -16.55 3.85
N GLN A 75 5.78 -15.85 4.48
CA GLN A 75 5.67 -15.71 5.93
C GLN A 75 4.33 -16.27 6.38
N ASP A 76 4.36 -17.14 7.40
CA ASP A 76 3.14 -17.69 7.97
C ASP A 76 2.47 -16.66 8.90
N GLU A 77 1.15 -16.55 8.79
CA GLU A 77 0.30 -15.61 9.53
C GLU A 77 -0.75 -16.40 10.33
N PRO A 78 -0.33 -17.15 11.37
CA PRO A 78 -1.22 -17.99 12.14
C PRO A 78 -2.24 -17.13 12.90
N GLY A 79 -3.53 -17.40 12.67
CA GLY A 79 -4.64 -16.60 13.22
C GLY A 79 -5.43 -15.86 12.15
N THR A 80 -4.82 -15.64 10.98
CA THR A 80 -5.51 -15.09 9.83
C THR A 80 -6.25 -16.18 9.03
N ALA A 81 -7.33 -15.81 8.35
CA ALA A 81 -8.04 -16.74 7.47
C ALA A 81 -7.29 -17.01 6.16
N PHE A 82 -6.30 -16.18 5.79
CA PHE A 82 -5.41 -16.37 4.65
C PHE A 82 -4.16 -17.20 4.98
N ARG A 83 -3.85 -17.41 6.27
CA ARG A 83 -2.81 -18.30 6.83
C ARG A 83 -1.36 -17.92 6.57
N TYR A 84 -1.06 -17.26 5.46
CA TYR A 84 0.28 -16.82 5.10
C TYR A 84 0.20 -15.68 4.08
N ILE A 85 1.29 -14.94 3.97
CA ILE A 85 1.55 -13.91 2.96
C ILE A 85 2.87 -14.21 2.25
N TYR A 86 3.11 -13.52 1.15
CA TYR A 86 4.48 -13.31 0.68
C TYR A 86 4.91 -11.89 1.00
N LEU A 87 6.15 -11.75 1.48
CA LEU A 87 6.72 -10.49 1.94
C LEU A 87 8.06 -10.27 1.25
N ASP A 88 8.18 -9.12 0.60
CA ASP A 88 9.45 -8.59 0.10
C ASP A 88 9.78 -7.31 0.89
N GLN A 89 10.41 -7.51 2.05
CA GLN A 89 10.75 -6.45 2.99
C GLN A 89 12.16 -5.94 2.76
N TYR A 90 12.33 -4.62 2.84
CA TYR A 90 13.61 -3.94 2.85
C TYR A 90 13.67 -2.89 3.97
N SER A 91 14.88 -2.59 4.44
CA SER A 91 15.09 -1.50 5.39
C SER A 91 14.96 -0.17 4.66
N ASN A 92 14.11 0.73 5.17
CA ASN A 92 13.90 2.06 4.59
C ASN A 92 14.87 3.12 5.16
N GLY A 93 15.92 2.69 5.86
CA GLY A 93 17.03 3.57 6.27
C GLY A 93 16.69 4.63 7.31
N GLY A 94 15.67 4.41 8.16
CA GLY A 94 15.34 5.30 9.26
C GLY A 94 16.54 5.58 10.19
N MET A 95 16.61 6.77 10.78
CA MET A 95 17.72 7.18 11.67
C MET A 95 17.90 6.24 12.89
N SER A 96 16.89 5.43 13.22
CA SER A 96 16.87 4.43 14.28
C SER A 96 17.20 3.00 13.81
N GLY A 97 17.17 2.71 12.50
CA GLY A 97 17.43 1.37 11.94
C GLY A 97 16.26 0.39 11.95
N ASP A 98 15.09 0.77 12.49
CA ASP A 98 13.93 -0.14 12.68
C ASP A 98 12.73 0.13 11.75
N ASP A 99 12.86 1.04 10.78
CA ASP A 99 11.80 1.34 9.83
C ASP A 99 11.88 0.38 8.63
N PHE A 100 10.98 -0.60 8.59
CA PHE A 100 10.86 -1.58 7.50
C PHE A 100 9.73 -1.18 6.55
N ALA A 101 10.03 -1.21 5.26
CA ALA A 101 9.02 -1.06 4.21
C ALA A 101 9.06 -2.28 3.30
N GLY A 102 8.01 -2.48 2.51
CA GLY A 102 8.02 -3.61 1.60
C GLY A 102 6.72 -3.86 0.88
N TRP A 103 6.73 -4.95 0.14
CA TRP A 103 5.58 -5.42 -0.61
C TRP A 103 4.99 -6.65 0.05
N VAL A 104 3.66 -6.65 0.16
CA VAL A 104 2.88 -7.77 0.67
C VAL A 104 2.04 -8.35 -0.46
N TRP A 105 1.97 -9.68 -0.52
CA TRP A 105 0.99 -10.41 -1.34
C TRP A 105 0.17 -11.35 -0.48
N ILE A 106 -1.13 -11.08 -0.36
CA ILE A 106 -2.08 -11.97 0.29
C ILE A 106 -2.67 -12.93 -0.75
N PRO A 107 -2.56 -14.27 -0.58
CA PRO A 107 -3.12 -15.23 -1.52
C PRO A 107 -4.65 -15.14 -1.61
N LEU A 108 -5.16 -15.07 -2.84
CA LEU A 108 -6.59 -15.10 -3.17
C LEU A 108 -6.92 -16.39 -3.95
N PRO A 109 -8.22 -16.76 -4.09
CA PRO A 109 -8.62 -17.86 -4.94
C PRO A 109 -8.15 -17.69 -6.39
N LYS A 110 -8.06 -18.82 -7.11
CA LYS A 110 -7.66 -18.87 -8.54
C LYS A 110 -6.24 -18.35 -8.83
N GLY A 111 -5.33 -18.47 -7.87
CA GLY A 111 -3.92 -18.10 -8.06
C GLY A 111 -3.67 -16.60 -8.18
N LYS A 112 -4.61 -15.77 -7.73
CA LYS A 112 -4.45 -14.31 -7.67
C LYS A 112 -3.90 -13.89 -6.31
N TYR A 113 -3.42 -12.66 -6.22
CA TYR A 113 -2.89 -12.07 -5.00
C TYR A 113 -3.41 -10.65 -4.82
N LEU A 114 -3.75 -10.27 -3.59
CA LEU A 114 -3.87 -8.86 -3.24
C LEU A 114 -2.47 -8.36 -2.92
N LYS A 115 -1.96 -7.43 -3.73
CA LYS A 115 -0.66 -6.80 -3.57
C LYS A 115 -0.84 -5.39 -3.02
N PHE A 116 0.00 -4.98 -2.09
CA PHE A 116 0.13 -3.59 -1.65
C PHE A 116 1.51 -3.32 -1.07
N HIS A 117 1.91 -2.05 -1.04
CA HIS A 117 3.11 -1.58 -0.37
C HIS A 117 2.79 -1.12 1.04
N TYR A 118 3.71 -1.33 1.97
CA TYR A 118 3.65 -0.79 3.33
C TYR A 118 4.95 -0.09 3.72
N SER A 119 4.83 0.89 4.62
CA SER A 119 5.95 1.61 5.25
C SER A 119 5.60 2.13 6.62
#